data_AF-A0A409XPU8-F1
#
_entry.id   AF-A0A409XPU8-F1
#
_cell.length_a   1.000
_cell.length_b   1.000
_cell.length_c   1.000
_cell.angle_alpha   90.00
_cell.angle_beta   90.00
_cell.angle_gamma   90.00
#
_symmetry.space_group_name_H-M   'P 1'
#
loop_
_entity.id
_entity.type
_entity.pdbx_description
1 polymer ?
#
loop_
_entity_poly.entity_id
_entity_poly.type
_entity_poly.pdbx_seq_one_letter_code
_entity_poly.pdbx_strand_id
1 'polypeptide(L)'
;MEDYKLSTGGRFARFSPRRRVAVSIFASLLLFLPIWRFEFFDVLQPPMQASVDRFTLTHRPPQAHKNIAIASSFGYHFDVYLAVAWTLKRVMLEGSVQLYTPWPYYFDFQRIIDGYGLYSGQIKDFVDLTRDIKGNNGLGGIDLVIFGTCEIDMRHWNDELLKAWDARDSQHKFQIVCIVHNALDEIWQDYIPEWSRRNAIRLLPISEHVARTFRTKFQDQARSADPALRSAGLEYIPVDFHVPILDVQNLPVHSPNRVLSNAVIQGSFDNNRRDYTRIFSELNASLHAKPEAWGYLPLGDTPSFIPNRSAEHPGFKLHLVGSGWLNVPIELKNLVVFHTNLNYTEFYKIMGGMDICIPAFLSEDDMNFRNQASSSIAMCMEANVPILALQQLRDAYTHVDDDRITITRPAVMSEVEALKALRTGDATGFLANKGPTSGVAPISLNSHPRVRHAVANLIEGGWIRSKRNFELRKKETWRKNEEAVSRIIGGLW
;
A
#
# COMPACT_ATOMS: atom_id res chain seq x y z
N MET A 1 -38.91 -5.73 -12.03
CA MET A 1 -40.04 -5.40 -12.92
C MET A 1 -39.43 -4.68 -14.12
N GLU A 2 -38.91 -5.46 -15.05
CA GLU A 2 -38.76 -5.21 -16.49
C GLU A 2 -37.98 -6.39 -17.07
N ASP A 3 -38.69 -7.14 -17.91
CA ASP A 3 -38.39 -8.48 -18.38
C ASP A 3 -37.42 -8.49 -19.57
N TYR A 4 -36.36 -9.30 -19.48
CA TYR A 4 -35.63 -9.74 -20.66
C TYR A 4 -36.14 -11.11 -21.13
N LYS A 5 -36.86 -11.08 -22.25
CA LYS A 5 -37.43 -12.25 -22.94
C LYS A 5 -36.35 -13.07 -23.66
N LEU A 6 -36.39 -14.38 -23.38
CA LEU A 6 -35.82 -15.46 -24.16
C LEU A 6 -36.42 -15.50 -25.58
N SER A 7 -35.57 -15.69 -26.59
CA SER A 7 -36.01 -16.20 -27.90
C SER A 7 -35.39 -17.58 -28.14
N THR A 8 -36.25 -18.49 -28.55
CA THR A 8 -35.99 -19.89 -28.88
C THR A 8 -36.10 -20.06 -30.40
N GLY A 9 -35.36 -21.02 -30.95
CA GLY A 9 -35.71 -21.64 -32.24
C GLY A 9 -34.53 -21.90 -33.16
N GLY A 10 -34.23 -23.19 -33.42
CA GLY A 10 -33.23 -23.52 -34.45
C GLY A 10 -32.79 -24.98 -34.63
N ARG A 11 -33.74 -25.93 -34.62
CA ARG A 11 -33.75 -27.26 -35.28
C ARG A 11 -32.47 -28.11 -35.42
N PHE A 12 -32.61 -29.31 -34.85
CA PHE A 12 -31.98 -30.59 -35.19
C PHE A 12 -31.80 -30.88 -36.69
N ALA A 13 -30.62 -31.42 -37.05
CA ALA A 13 -30.49 -32.43 -38.10
C ALA A 13 -29.66 -33.61 -37.57
N ARG A 14 -30.31 -34.77 -37.47
CA ARG A 14 -29.69 -36.07 -37.19
C ARG A 14 -29.20 -36.67 -38.50
N PHE A 15 -27.94 -37.10 -38.55
CA PHE A 15 -27.51 -38.23 -39.37
C PHE A 15 -26.60 -39.13 -38.53
N SER A 16 -26.89 -40.42 -38.58
CA SER A 16 -26.10 -41.52 -38.01
C SER A 16 -25.86 -42.54 -39.14
N PRO A 17 -25.14 -43.66 -38.93
CA PRO A 17 -23.80 -43.82 -38.36
C PRO A 17 -22.93 -44.73 -39.29
N ARG A 18 -21.73 -45.10 -38.77
CA ARG A 18 -20.92 -46.33 -39.09
C ARG A 18 -19.86 -46.25 -40.22
N ARG A 19 -18.57 -46.29 -39.82
CA ARG A 19 -17.67 -47.47 -39.75
C ARG A 19 -16.17 -47.11 -39.95
N ARG A 20 -15.34 -47.64 -39.02
CA ARG A 20 -13.96 -48.21 -39.18
C ARG A 20 -12.82 -47.21 -39.52
N VAL A 21 -11.59 -47.23 -38.99
CA VAL A 21 -10.67 -48.23 -38.37
C VAL A 21 -9.71 -47.45 -37.44
N ALA A 22 -9.55 -47.79 -36.15
CA ALA A 22 -8.36 -48.37 -35.48
C ALA A 22 -6.94 -47.94 -35.96
N VAL A 23 -5.97 -47.92 -35.01
CA VAL A 23 -4.50 -47.57 -35.08
C VAL A 23 -4.25 -46.17 -34.46
N SER A 24 -3.55 -45.93 -33.35
CA SER A 24 -2.72 -46.74 -32.44
C SER A 24 -2.58 -46.02 -31.09
N ILE A 25 -2.78 -46.75 -29.99
CA ILE A 25 -2.25 -46.46 -28.65
C ILE A 25 -1.03 -47.36 -28.50
N PHE A 26 0.17 -46.80 -28.28
CA PHE A 26 1.35 -47.38 -27.62
C PHE A 26 2.61 -46.63 -28.08
N ALA A 27 2.94 -45.50 -27.44
CA ALA A 27 4.29 -44.90 -27.38
C ALA A 27 4.29 -43.56 -26.62
N SER A 28 3.97 -43.54 -25.32
CA SER A 28 4.18 -42.31 -24.49
C SER A 28 4.37 -42.57 -22.99
N LEU A 29 4.79 -43.77 -22.59
CA LEU A 29 5.22 -44.07 -21.23
C LEU A 29 6.63 -44.64 -21.30
N LEU A 30 7.58 -43.94 -20.67
CA LEU A 30 8.99 -44.29 -20.48
C LEU A 30 10.01 -43.82 -21.53
N LEU A 31 10.11 -42.50 -21.68
CA LEU A 31 11.39 -41.78 -21.79
C LEU A 31 11.37 -40.69 -20.69
N PHE A 32 11.74 -41.03 -19.45
CA PHE A 32 13.01 -40.60 -18.85
C PHE A 32 13.33 -39.13 -19.17
N LEU A 33 12.89 -38.16 -18.35
CA LEU A 33 13.68 -37.59 -17.23
C LEU A 33 15.20 -37.69 -17.51
N PRO A 34 15.90 -36.56 -17.76
CA PRO A 34 16.28 -35.68 -16.65
C PRO A 34 16.38 -34.18 -17.00
N ILE A 35 15.50 -33.34 -16.46
CA ILE A 35 15.74 -31.88 -16.26
C ILE A 35 15.22 -31.48 -14.88
N TRP A 36 15.64 -32.25 -13.86
CA TRP A 36 15.37 -31.99 -12.45
C TRP A 36 16.69 -32.07 -11.67
N ARG A 37 17.70 -31.32 -12.11
CA ARG A 37 18.92 -30.97 -11.37
C ARG A 37 19.48 -29.69 -11.96
N PHE A 38 19.87 -28.74 -11.10
CA PHE A 38 20.20 -27.32 -11.33
C PHE A 38 18.95 -26.42 -11.42
N GLU A 39 18.53 -25.64 -10.41
CA GLU A 39 19.25 -24.96 -9.34
C GLU A 39 18.57 -25.19 -7.98
N PHE A 40 19.17 -26.03 -7.15
CA PHE A 40 18.82 -26.23 -5.73
C PHE A 40 20.03 -25.83 -4.87
N PHE A 41 20.55 -24.65 -5.16
CA PHE A 41 21.60 -23.99 -4.39
C PHE A 41 21.23 -22.52 -4.16
N ASP A 42 19.98 -22.25 -3.81
CA ASP A 42 19.70 -21.10 -2.96
C ASP A 42 20.11 -21.47 -1.54
N VAL A 43 21.41 -21.23 -1.30
CA VAL A 43 21.98 -20.72 -0.06
C VAL A 43 21.08 -21.00 1.15
N LEU A 44 21.42 -22.05 1.90
CA LEU A 44 21.19 -22.12 3.33
C LEU A 44 21.92 -20.93 3.99
N GLN A 45 21.37 -19.74 3.80
CA GLN A 45 21.70 -18.62 4.64
C GLN A 45 21.07 -19.01 5.98
N PRO A 46 21.85 -19.10 7.08
CA PRO A 46 21.23 -19.19 8.38
C PRO A 46 20.21 -18.04 8.46
N PRO A 47 19.02 -18.24 9.06
CA PRO A 47 18.11 -17.13 9.26
C PRO A 47 18.94 -16.04 9.89
N MET A 48 19.21 -14.96 9.14
CA MET A 48 19.84 -13.79 9.73
C MET A 48 18.86 -13.41 10.80
N GLN A 49 19.22 -13.67 12.05
CA GLN A 49 18.66 -12.99 13.18
C GLN A 49 18.82 -11.53 12.78
N ALA A 50 17.76 -10.92 12.25
CA ALA A 50 17.59 -9.50 12.31
C ALA A 50 17.97 -9.21 13.75
N SER A 51 19.10 -8.55 13.96
CA SER A 51 19.44 -8.05 15.27
C SER A 51 18.28 -7.11 15.55
N VAL A 52 17.27 -7.63 16.23
CA VAL A 52 16.14 -6.86 16.70
C VAL A 52 16.78 -6.00 17.75
N ASP A 53 17.33 -4.87 17.31
CA ASP A 53 17.74 -3.78 18.16
C ASP A 53 16.45 -3.41 18.87
N ARG A 54 16.24 -4.04 20.02
CA ARG A 54 15.17 -3.67 20.94
C ARG A 54 15.56 -2.28 21.36
N PHE A 55 14.89 -1.29 20.79
CA PHE A 55 14.99 0.05 21.32
C PHE A 55 14.53 -0.02 22.78
N THR A 56 15.46 0.29 23.67
CA THR A 56 15.19 0.47 25.08
C THR A 56 14.39 1.77 25.22
N LEU A 57 13.08 1.67 25.03
CA LEU A 57 12.14 2.68 25.51
C LEU A 57 12.43 2.86 27.00
N THR A 58 12.97 4.02 27.37
CA THR A 58 13.45 4.30 28.73
C THR A 58 12.33 4.26 29.77
N HIS A 59 11.07 4.38 29.33
CA HIS A 59 9.86 4.23 30.14
C HIS A 59 8.83 3.41 29.36
N ARG A 60 8.78 2.09 29.58
CA ARG A 60 7.69 1.24 29.07
C ARG A 60 6.55 1.27 30.09
N PRO A 61 5.30 1.56 29.70
CA PRO A 61 4.17 1.39 30.61
C PRO A 61 4.07 -0.09 31.03
N PRO A 62 3.58 -0.40 32.25
CA PRO A 62 3.28 -1.76 32.65
C PRO A 62 2.38 -2.45 31.61
N GLN A 63 2.72 -3.67 31.19
CA GLN A 63 1.94 -4.39 30.19
C GLN A 63 0.64 -4.92 30.81
N ALA A 64 -0.49 -4.35 30.39
CA ALA A 64 -1.83 -4.75 30.84
C ALA A 64 -2.39 -5.92 30.02
N HIS A 65 -2.13 -5.94 28.70
CA HIS A 65 -2.62 -6.96 27.79
C HIS A 65 -1.56 -8.02 27.53
N LYS A 66 -1.89 -9.29 27.76
CA LYS A 66 -0.97 -10.43 27.60
C LYS A 66 -1.45 -11.45 26.59
N ASN A 67 -2.74 -11.51 26.27
CA ASN A 67 -3.29 -12.50 25.36
C ASN A 67 -3.99 -11.80 24.21
N ILE A 68 -3.23 -11.55 23.15
CA ILE A 68 -3.65 -10.71 22.04
C ILE A 68 -4.09 -11.59 20.87
N ALA A 69 -5.27 -11.33 20.32
CA ALA A 69 -5.70 -11.86 19.04
C ALA A 69 -5.53 -10.78 17.97
N ILE A 70 -4.79 -11.05 16.91
CA ILE A 70 -4.90 -10.30 15.66
C ILE A 70 -5.88 -11.07 14.78
N ALA A 71 -6.91 -10.41 14.27
CA ALA A 71 -7.96 -11.07 13.51
C ALA A 71 -8.33 -10.27 12.27
N SER A 72 -8.45 -10.95 11.13
CA SER A 72 -8.98 -10.36 9.90
C SER A 72 -9.82 -11.42 9.19
N SER A 73 -11.08 -11.10 8.90
CA SER A 73 -11.94 -11.86 7.99
C SER A 73 -11.64 -11.50 6.53
N PHE A 74 -10.97 -10.36 6.32
CA PHE A 74 -10.55 -9.92 5.00
C PHE A 74 -9.34 -10.72 4.53
N GLY A 75 -9.48 -11.39 3.38
CA GLY A 75 -8.40 -12.15 2.73
C GLY A 75 -7.34 -11.29 2.06
N TYR A 76 -7.17 -10.03 2.46
CA TYR A 76 -6.12 -9.13 1.98
C TYR A 76 -5.59 -8.28 3.14
N HIS A 77 -4.73 -7.29 2.87
CA HIS A 77 -4.09 -6.43 3.88
C HIS A 77 -3.16 -7.17 4.86
N PHE A 78 -2.60 -8.31 4.43
CA PHE A 78 -1.64 -9.08 5.22
C PHE A 78 -0.43 -8.24 5.63
N ASP A 79 0.08 -7.41 4.71
CA ASP A 79 1.14 -6.43 4.88
C ASP A 79 0.83 -5.36 5.93
N VAL A 80 -0.45 -5.13 6.23
CA VAL A 80 -0.87 -4.15 7.24
C VAL A 80 -0.86 -4.75 8.63
N TYR A 81 -1.67 -5.78 8.88
CA TYR A 81 -1.83 -6.29 10.25
C TYR A 81 -0.65 -7.15 10.70
N LEU A 82 0.11 -7.76 9.77
CA LEU A 82 1.35 -8.45 10.14
C LEU A 82 2.50 -7.48 10.45
N ALA A 83 2.46 -6.24 9.97
CA ALA A 83 3.37 -5.19 10.44
C ALA A 83 3.09 -4.85 11.93
N VAL A 84 1.81 -4.90 12.36
CA VAL A 84 1.44 -4.79 13.78
C VAL A 84 1.92 -6.01 14.56
N ALA A 85 1.72 -7.23 14.05
CA ALA A 85 2.23 -8.46 14.66
C ALA A 85 3.75 -8.40 14.90
N TRP A 86 4.49 -7.95 13.88
CA TRP A 86 5.94 -7.75 13.96
C TRP A 86 6.32 -6.69 15.00
N THR A 87 5.54 -5.61 15.13
CA THR A 87 5.75 -4.58 16.16
C THR A 87 5.50 -5.15 17.57
N LEU A 88 4.42 -5.91 17.77
CA LEU A 88 4.11 -6.59 19.04
C LEU A 88 5.26 -7.49 19.49
N LYS A 89 5.82 -8.29 18.58
CA LYS A 89 6.98 -9.16 18.85
C LYS A 89 8.19 -8.40 19.43
N ARG A 90 8.34 -7.11 19.11
CA ARG A 90 9.45 -6.26 19.57
C ARG A 90 9.17 -5.57 20.91
N VAL A 91 7.90 -5.25 21.18
CA VAL A 91 7.52 -4.47 22.38
C VAL A 91 6.99 -5.30 23.54
N MET A 92 6.33 -6.43 23.27
CA MET A 92 5.79 -7.30 24.33
C MET A 92 6.92 -7.94 25.14
N LEU A 93 6.74 -7.97 26.46
CA LEU A 93 7.69 -8.58 27.40
C LEU A 93 7.32 -10.02 27.73
N GLU A 94 6.02 -10.29 27.79
CA GLU A 94 5.43 -11.58 28.14
C GLU A 94 4.09 -11.76 27.41
N GLY A 95 3.49 -12.95 27.48
CA GLY A 95 2.20 -13.24 26.89
C GLY A 95 2.27 -13.94 25.52
N SER A 96 1.15 -13.91 24.79
CA SER A 96 0.98 -14.60 23.51
C SER A 96 0.23 -13.72 22.51
N VAL A 97 0.58 -13.91 21.22
CA VAL A 97 -0.15 -13.33 20.08
C VAL A 97 -0.67 -14.48 19.23
N GLN A 98 -1.97 -14.52 18.98
CA GLN A 98 -2.65 -15.50 18.14
C GLN A 98 -3.16 -14.79 16.88
N LEU A 99 -3.08 -15.46 15.73
CA LEU A 99 -3.52 -14.89 14.45
C LEU A 99 -4.73 -15.64 13.90
N TYR A 100 -5.80 -14.93 13.59
CA TYR A 100 -7.06 -15.44 13.06
C TYR A 100 -7.29 -14.86 11.66
N THR A 101 -7.15 -15.67 10.61
CA THR A 101 -7.14 -15.14 9.23
C THR A 101 -7.52 -16.20 8.19
N PRO A 102 -8.11 -15.83 7.04
CA PRO A 102 -8.22 -16.74 5.90
C PRO A 102 -6.84 -17.31 5.53
N TRP A 103 -6.77 -18.64 5.46
CA TRP A 103 -5.54 -19.37 5.15
C TRP A 103 -5.82 -20.42 4.06
N PRO A 104 -4.90 -20.63 3.09
CA PRO A 104 -3.58 -20.03 2.93
C PRO A 104 -3.59 -18.55 2.49
N TYR A 105 -2.52 -17.81 2.79
CA TYR A 105 -2.38 -16.41 2.34
C TYR A 105 -2.29 -16.32 0.82
N TYR A 106 -3.01 -15.35 0.22
CA TYR A 106 -2.90 -15.07 -1.20
C TYR A 106 -1.54 -14.50 -1.60
N PHE A 107 -1.24 -14.60 -2.89
CA PHE A 107 -0.04 -14.02 -3.53
C PHE A 107 1.29 -14.45 -2.88
N ASP A 108 1.33 -15.67 -2.32
CA ASP A 108 2.48 -16.26 -1.65
C ASP A 108 3.04 -15.40 -0.49
N PHE A 109 2.16 -14.69 0.23
CA PHE A 109 2.59 -13.85 1.36
C PHE A 109 3.21 -14.67 2.50
N GLN A 110 2.93 -15.98 2.59
CA GLN A 110 3.56 -16.86 3.57
C GLN A 110 5.09 -16.81 3.48
N ARG A 111 5.66 -16.74 2.27
CA ARG A 111 7.11 -16.62 2.08
C ARG A 111 7.69 -15.34 2.69
N ILE A 112 6.93 -14.25 2.65
CA ILE A 112 7.30 -12.97 3.27
C ILE A 112 7.28 -13.10 4.80
N ILE A 113 6.24 -13.75 5.34
CA ILE A 113 6.12 -14.01 6.78
C ILE A 113 7.31 -14.83 7.28
N ASP A 114 7.59 -15.95 6.62
CA ASP A 114 8.64 -16.89 7.01
C ASP A 114 10.02 -16.27 6.84
N GLY A 115 10.26 -15.64 5.67
CA GLY A 115 11.54 -15.04 5.32
C GLY A 115 11.94 -13.87 6.23
N TYR A 116 10.97 -13.08 6.69
CA TYR A 116 11.23 -11.92 7.55
C TYR A 116 10.89 -12.17 9.02
N GLY A 117 10.42 -13.38 9.36
CA GLY A 117 10.04 -13.76 10.71
C GLY A 117 8.99 -12.83 11.32
N LEU A 118 8.02 -12.39 10.52
CA LEU A 118 6.97 -11.43 10.93
C LEU A 118 6.09 -12.01 12.03
N TYR A 119 5.81 -13.31 11.94
CA TYR A 119 5.01 -14.04 12.91
C TYR A 119 5.46 -15.51 12.96
N SER A 120 5.45 -16.09 14.16
CA SER A 120 5.85 -17.49 14.38
C SER A 120 4.92 -18.23 15.34
N GLY A 121 3.76 -17.63 15.66
CA GLY A 121 2.77 -18.22 16.56
C GLY A 121 1.73 -19.07 15.81
N GLN A 122 0.67 -19.44 16.51
CA GLN A 122 -0.42 -20.22 15.94
C GLN A 122 -1.31 -19.37 15.01
N ILE A 123 -1.43 -19.83 13.76
CA ILE A 123 -2.42 -19.33 12.80
C ILE A 123 -3.67 -20.20 12.93
N LYS A 124 -4.83 -19.56 13.08
CA LYS A 124 -6.15 -20.17 13.20
C LYS A 124 -7.07 -19.65 12.11
N ASP A 125 -8.12 -20.42 11.81
CA ASP A 125 -9.17 -19.94 10.93
C ASP A 125 -9.86 -18.73 11.57
N PHE A 126 -10.19 -17.72 10.75
CA PHE A 126 -10.84 -16.51 11.24
C PHE A 126 -12.20 -16.80 11.90
N VAL A 127 -12.93 -17.84 11.48
CA VAL A 127 -14.23 -18.21 12.07
C VAL A 127 -14.12 -18.67 13.53
N ASP A 128 -12.92 -19.06 13.98
CA ASP A 128 -12.68 -19.60 15.30
C ASP A 128 -12.55 -18.53 16.40
N LEU A 129 -12.40 -17.25 16.03
CA LEU A 129 -12.15 -16.15 16.96
C LEU A 129 -13.21 -16.09 18.08
N THR A 130 -14.49 -16.11 17.71
CA THR A 130 -15.58 -15.93 18.69
C THR A 130 -15.74 -17.14 19.59
N ARG A 131 -15.46 -18.35 19.07
CA ARG A 131 -15.41 -19.58 19.88
C ARG A 131 -14.33 -19.48 20.94
N ASP A 132 -13.13 -19.06 20.56
CA ASP A 132 -11.98 -19.03 21.47
C ASP A 132 -12.13 -17.90 22.52
N ILE A 133 -12.73 -16.76 22.15
CA ILE A 133 -13.08 -15.68 23.09
C ILE A 133 -14.13 -16.12 24.12
N LYS A 134 -15.12 -16.93 23.71
CA LYS A 134 -16.18 -17.44 24.61
C LYS A 134 -15.68 -18.62 25.45
N GLY A 135 -14.80 -19.45 24.91
CA GLY A 135 -14.30 -20.67 25.54
C GLY A 135 -13.34 -20.43 26.71
N ASN A 136 -12.67 -19.27 26.76
CA ASN A 136 -11.86 -18.86 27.90
C ASN A 136 -12.17 -17.40 28.29
N ASN A 137 -13.07 -17.23 29.26
CA ASN A 137 -13.56 -15.93 29.73
C ASN A 137 -12.92 -15.46 31.04
N GLY A 138 -11.96 -16.20 31.61
CA GLY A 138 -11.28 -15.88 32.86
C GLY A 138 -9.81 -15.54 32.66
N LEU A 139 -8.99 -15.84 33.67
CA LEU A 139 -7.53 -15.66 33.61
C LEU A 139 -6.92 -16.43 32.44
N GLY A 140 -6.15 -15.73 31.61
CA GLY A 140 -5.54 -16.31 30.40
C GLY A 140 -6.43 -16.27 29.15
N GLY A 141 -7.66 -15.76 29.26
CA GLY A 141 -8.49 -15.46 28.09
C GLY A 141 -7.92 -14.33 27.24
N ILE A 142 -8.35 -14.24 25.98
CA ILE A 142 -7.99 -13.13 25.08
C ILE A 142 -8.45 -11.81 25.72
N ASP A 143 -7.52 -10.89 25.94
CA ASP A 143 -7.74 -9.60 26.61
C ASP A 143 -7.66 -8.40 25.65
N LEU A 144 -7.17 -8.63 24.42
CA LEU A 144 -7.12 -7.62 23.36
C LEU A 144 -7.37 -8.28 22.00
N VAL A 145 -8.25 -7.69 21.20
CA VAL A 145 -8.48 -8.05 19.80
C VAL A 145 -8.05 -6.90 18.91
N ILE A 146 -7.15 -7.15 17.96
CA ILE A 146 -6.72 -6.18 16.95
C ILE A 146 -7.29 -6.62 15.61
N PHE A 147 -8.20 -5.84 15.06
CA PHE A 147 -8.76 -6.11 13.74
C PHE A 147 -7.86 -5.60 12.63
N GLY A 148 -7.67 -6.42 11.60
CA GLY A 148 -6.80 -6.12 10.47
C GLY A 148 -7.33 -5.01 9.56
N THR A 149 -8.65 -4.90 9.44
CA THR A 149 -9.34 -3.79 8.76
C THR A 149 -10.78 -3.68 9.28
N CYS A 150 -11.03 -2.73 10.17
CA CYS A 150 -12.36 -2.59 10.79
C CYS A 150 -13.47 -2.24 9.80
N GLU A 151 -13.12 -1.70 8.63
CA GLU A 151 -14.03 -1.49 7.51
C GLU A 151 -14.75 -2.78 7.09
N ILE A 152 -14.11 -3.95 7.29
CA ILE A 152 -14.68 -5.28 7.00
C ILE A 152 -14.96 -6.06 8.29
N ASP A 153 -14.00 -6.10 9.20
CA ASP A 153 -13.98 -7.04 10.33
C ASP A 153 -15.06 -6.75 11.38
N MET A 154 -15.38 -5.47 11.61
CA MET A 154 -16.44 -5.11 12.55
C MET A 154 -17.80 -5.65 12.10
N ARG A 155 -18.10 -5.56 10.81
CA ARG A 155 -19.35 -6.09 10.25
C ARG A 155 -19.47 -7.60 10.45
N HIS A 156 -18.35 -8.30 10.51
CA HIS A 156 -18.31 -9.74 10.63
C HIS A 156 -18.48 -10.20 12.10
N TRP A 157 -17.82 -9.54 13.05
CA TRP A 157 -17.74 -10.03 14.44
C TRP A 157 -18.49 -9.19 15.49
N ASN A 158 -18.97 -7.99 15.17
CA ASN A 158 -19.51 -7.04 16.16
C ASN A 158 -20.50 -7.69 17.14
N ASP A 159 -21.59 -8.26 16.64
CA ASP A 159 -22.70 -8.70 17.48
C ASP A 159 -22.32 -9.84 18.41
N GLU A 160 -21.49 -10.77 17.94
CA GLU A 160 -21.03 -11.89 18.76
C GLU A 160 -20.01 -11.47 19.81
N LEU A 161 -19.10 -10.56 19.46
CA LEU A 161 -18.11 -10.06 20.40
C LEU A 161 -18.73 -9.14 21.43
N LEU A 162 -19.73 -8.33 21.06
CA LEU A 162 -20.42 -7.47 22.03
C LEU A 162 -21.15 -8.32 23.08
N LYS A 163 -21.86 -9.38 22.65
CA LYS A 163 -22.47 -10.37 23.55
C LYS A 163 -21.43 -11.06 24.43
N ALA A 164 -20.30 -11.47 23.86
CA ALA A 164 -19.22 -12.10 24.62
C ALA A 164 -18.65 -11.12 25.65
N TRP A 165 -18.42 -9.86 25.27
CA TRP A 165 -17.95 -8.82 26.17
C TRP A 165 -18.92 -8.62 27.32
N ASP A 166 -20.21 -8.46 27.05
CA ASP A 166 -21.24 -8.25 28.08
C ASP A 166 -21.34 -9.42 29.07
N ALA A 167 -21.17 -10.67 28.59
CA ALA A 167 -21.22 -11.87 29.40
C ALA A 167 -20.00 -12.10 30.31
N ARG A 168 -18.83 -11.51 30.01
CA ARG A 168 -17.64 -11.63 30.88
C ARG A 168 -17.82 -10.83 32.17
N ASP A 169 -17.19 -11.25 33.25
CA ASP A 169 -17.14 -10.44 34.47
C ASP A 169 -16.27 -9.18 34.28
N SER A 170 -16.35 -8.25 35.22
CA SER A 170 -15.70 -6.95 35.13
C SER A 170 -14.16 -7.01 35.15
N GLN A 171 -13.55 -8.09 35.66
CA GLN A 171 -12.09 -8.23 35.75
C GLN A 171 -11.48 -8.84 34.48
N HIS A 172 -12.29 -9.48 33.63
CA HIS A 172 -11.82 -10.23 32.46
C HIS A 172 -12.37 -9.69 31.12
N LYS A 173 -12.83 -8.44 31.09
CA LYS A 173 -13.23 -7.75 29.86
C LYS A 173 -12.03 -7.66 28.89
N PHE A 174 -12.33 -7.68 27.60
CA PHE A 174 -11.34 -7.47 26.54
C PHE A 174 -11.60 -6.15 25.83
N GLN A 175 -10.64 -5.70 25.03
CA GLN A 175 -10.76 -4.47 24.24
C GLN A 175 -10.49 -4.73 22.77
N ILE A 176 -10.94 -3.80 21.93
CA ILE A 176 -10.79 -3.85 20.48
C ILE A 176 -9.90 -2.70 20.01
N VAL A 177 -8.97 -3.02 19.13
CA VAL A 177 -8.20 -2.05 18.35
C VAL A 177 -8.56 -2.21 16.89
N CYS A 178 -9.01 -1.12 16.28
CA CYS A 178 -9.45 -1.09 14.91
C CYS A 178 -8.37 -0.51 14.00
N ILE A 179 -7.70 -1.34 13.22
CA ILE A 179 -6.89 -0.84 12.11
C ILE A 179 -7.82 -0.31 11.02
N VAL A 180 -7.56 0.91 10.58
CA VAL A 180 -8.38 1.61 9.59
C VAL A 180 -7.50 2.41 8.64
N HIS A 181 -8.00 2.68 7.45
CA HIS A 181 -7.30 3.47 6.46
C HIS A 181 -8.19 4.50 5.76
N ASN A 182 -9.53 4.44 5.91
CA ASN A 182 -10.45 5.38 5.30
C ASN A 182 -11.46 5.95 6.32
N ALA A 183 -11.37 7.24 6.62
CA ALA A 183 -12.28 7.92 7.55
C ALA A 183 -13.70 8.16 6.98
N LEU A 184 -13.85 8.08 5.66
CA LEU A 184 -15.12 8.23 4.95
C LEU A 184 -15.79 6.89 4.61
N ASP A 185 -15.18 5.76 4.95
CA ASP A 185 -15.91 4.49 4.96
C ASP A 185 -16.76 4.43 6.24
N GLU A 186 -18.03 4.82 6.13
CA GLU A 186 -18.90 5.02 7.30
C GLU A 186 -19.71 3.78 7.70
N ILE A 187 -19.83 2.78 6.83
CA ILE A 187 -20.77 1.66 7.04
C ILE A 187 -20.45 0.88 8.33
N TRP A 188 -19.18 0.70 8.65
CA TRP A 188 -18.76 0.00 9.87
C TRP A 188 -18.75 0.92 11.10
N GLN A 189 -18.84 2.24 10.92
CA GLN A 189 -18.70 3.20 12.01
C GLN A 189 -19.94 3.20 12.92
N ASP A 190 -21.09 2.72 12.44
CA ASP A 190 -22.31 2.54 13.23
C ASP A 190 -22.14 1.60 14.42
N TYR A 191 -21.11 0.74 14.40
CA TYR A 191 -20.79 -0.14 15.53
C TYR A 191 -19.96 0.55 16.63
N ILE A 192 -19.27 1.65 16.31
CA ILE A 192 -18.35 2.33 17.24
C ILE A 192 -19.05 2.79 18.53
N PRO A 193 -20.26 3.40 18.50
CA PRO A 193 -20.91 3.91 19.70
C PRO A 193 -21.07 2.88 20.82
N GLU A 194 -21.40 1.63 20.50
CA GLU A 194 -21.59 0.58 21.52
C GLU A 194 -20.29 0.20 22.22
N TRP A 195 -19.19 0.13 21.48
CA TRP A 195 -17.87 -0.15 22.07
C TRP A 195 -17.30 1.05 22.80
N SER A 196 -17.58 2.26 22.32
CA SER A 196 -17.18 3.51 22.96
C SER A 196 -17.80 3.65 24.36
N ARG A 197 -19.11 3.39 24.50
CA ARG A 197 -19.79 3.41 25.81
C ARG A 197 -19.21 2.43 26.83
N ARG A 198 -18.57 1.37 26.35
CA ARG A 198 -17.91 0.34 27.16
C ARG A 198 -16.45 0.65 27.46
N ASN A 199 -15.92 1.77 26.97
CA ASN A 199 -14.50 2.10 26.98
C ASN A 199 -13.63 0.95 26.42
N ALA A 200 -14.12 0.33 25.34
CA ALA A 200 -13.60 -0.93 24.83
C ALA A 200 -13.13 -0.88 23.36
N ILE A 201 -12.97 0.32 22.79
CA ILE A 201 -12.48 0.52 21.42
C ILE A 201 -11.41 1.60 21.34
N ARG A 202 -10.42 1.36 20.48
CA ARG A 202 -9.43 2.33 20.02
C ARG A 202 -9.30 2.22 18.51
N LEU A 203 -9.00 3.33 17.85
CA LEU A 203 -8.63 3.32 16.45
C LEU A 203 -7.11 3.34 16.28
N LEU A 204 -6.62 2.56 15.33
CA LEU A 204 -5.23 2.52 14.87
C LEU A 204 -5.14 2.78 13.35
N PRO A 205 -5.44 4.01 12.88
CA PRO A 205 -5.23 4.39 11.50
C PRO A 205 -3.83 4.10 10.97
N ILE A 206 -3.73 3.73 9.69
CA ILE A 206 -2.43 3.45 9.07
C ILE A 206 -1.61 4.70 8.69
N SER A 207 -2.11 5.89 9.05
CA SER A 207 -1.41 7.15 8.86
C SER A 207 -1.87 8.22 9.85
N GLU A 208 -1.00 9.21 10.09
CA GLU A 208 -1.28 10.29 11.03
C GLU A 208 -2.41 11.22 10.57
N HIS A 209 -2.50 11.56 9.27
CA HIS A 209 -3.55 12.46 8.80
C HIS A 209 -4.95 11.83 8.94
N VAL A 210 -5.09 10.52 8.65
CA VAL A 210 -6.35 9.80 8.90
C VAL A 210 -6.68 9.77 10.39
N ALA A 211 -5.67 9.60 11.26
CA ALA A 211 -5.87 9.72 12.71
C ALA A 211 -6.36 11.12 13.13
N ARG A 212 -5.83 12.20 12.56
CA ARG A 212 -6.35 13.56 12.80
C ARG A 212 -7.81 13.67 12.35
N THR A 213 -8.16 13.15 11.18
CA THR A 213 -9.53 13.19 10.65
C THR A 213 -10.52 12.44 11.55
N PHE A 214 -10.17 11.24 12.05
CA PHE A 214 -11.02 10.53 13.02
C PHE A 214 -11.19 11.30 14.34
N ARG A 215 -10.11 11.91 14.86
CA ARG A 215 -10.21 12.73 16.09
C ARG A 215 -11.18 13.90 15.91
N THR A 216 -11.07 14.63 14.80
CA THR A 216 -12.01 15.72 14.48
C THR A 216 -13.43 15.19 14.32
N LYS A 217 -13.61 14.11 13.57
CA LYS A 217 -14.92 13.49 13.36
C LYS A 217 -15.59 13.08 14.67
N PHE A 218 -14.86 12.47 15.59
CA PHE A 218 -15.39 12.08 16.90
C PHE A 218 -15.74 13.28 17.78
N GLN A 219 -14.95 14.35 17.75
CA GLN A 219 -15.29 15.60 18.45
C GLN A 219 -16.58 16.23 17.90
N ASP A 220 -16.76 16.21 16.58
CA ASP A 220 -17.96 16.74 15.93
C ASP A 220 -19.19 15.87 16.24
N GLN A 221 -19.06 14.54 16.16
CA GLN A 221 -20.13 13.60 16.48
C GLN A 221 -20.52 13.63 17.98
N ALA A 222 -19.58 13.91 18.88
CA ALA A 222 -19.88 14.12 20.30
C ALA A 222 -20.79 15.33 20.55
N ARG A 223 -20.88 16.27 19.59
CA ARG A 223 -21.79 17.43 19.61
C ARG A 223 -23.05 17.23 18.76
N SER A 224 -23.26 16.03 18.22
CA SER A 224 -24.40 15.72 17.37
C SER A 224 -25.74 15.98 18.07
N ALA A 225 -26.75 16.35 17.28
CA ALA A 225 -28.14 16.42 17.76
C ALA A 225 -28.73 15.03 18.02
N ASP A 226 -28.16 13.98 17.40
CA ASP A 226 -28.55 12.59 17.65
C ASP A 226 -28.13 12.17 19.07
N PRO A 227 -29.09 11.86 19.98
CA PRO A 227 -28.79 11.43 21.34
C PRO A 227 -27.90 10.19 21.38
N ALA A 228 -28.03 9.26 20.43
CA ALA A 228 -27.28 8.02 20.40
C ALA A 228 -25.78 8.27 20.20
N LEU A 229 -25.42 9.21 19.33
CA LEU A 229 -24.03 9.62 19.09
C LEU A 229 -23.50 10.53 20.21
N ARG A 230 -24.30 11.53 20.62
CA ARG A 230 -23.90 12.48 21.67
C ARG A 230 -23.61 11.80 23.00
N SER A 231 -24.35 10.74 23.35
CA SER A 231 -24.15 10.01 24.61
C SER A 231 -23.16 8.85 24.50
N ALA A 232 -22.51 8.64 23.36
CA ALA A 232 -21.60 7.51 23.16
C ALA A 232 -20.17 7.74 23.68
N GLY A 233 -19.81 8.98 24.04
CA GLY A 233 -18.47 9.32 24.53
C GLY A 233 -17.39 9.26 23.45
N LEU A 234 -17.74 9.49 22.18
CA LEU A 234 -16.84 9.33 21.04
C LEU A 234 -15.55 10.16 21.15
N GLU A 235 -15.63 11.36 21.73
CA GLU A 235 -14.47 12.24 21.93
C GLU A 235 -13.37 11.65 22.83
N TYR A 236 -13.72 10.61 23.61
CA TYR A 236 -12.78 9.89 24.49
C TYR A 236 -12.20 8.64 23.85
N ILE A 237 -12.60 8.28 22.62
CA ILE A 237 -12.00 7.13 21.92
C ILE A 237 -10.53 7.46 21.61
N PRO A 238 -9.58 6.64 22.09
CA PRO A 238 -8.18 6.83 21.74
C PRO A 238 -7.97 6.58 20.25
N VAL A 239 -7.23 7.47 19.61
CA VAL A 239 -6.83 7.33 18.21
C VAL A 239 -5.32 7.46 18.13
N ASP A 240 -4.63 6.34 17.89
CA ASP A 240 -3.20 6.30 17.60
C ASP A 240 -2.98 6.23 16.07
N PHE A 241 -1.76 5.96 15.63
CA PHE A 241 -1.51 5.53 14.26
C PHE A 241 -0.35 4.53 14.23
N HIS A 242 -0.36 3.64 13.25
CA HIS A 242 0.71 2.68 12.99
C HIS A 242 0.94 2.62 11.50
N VAL A 243 2.13 3.02 11.04
CA VAL A 243 2.44 3.01 9.60
C VAL A 243 2.96 1.61 9.22
N PRO A 244 2.26 0.85 8.37
CA PRO A 244 2.62 -0.54 8.06
C PRO A 244 3.79 -0.58 7.08
N ILE A 245 5.00 -0.49 7.61
CA ILE A 245 6.24 -0.61 6.81
C ILE A 245 7.01 -1.82 7.31
N LEU A 246 7.14 -2.82 6.47
CA LEU A 246 7.98 -3.99 6.67
C LEU A 246 9.45 -3.72 6.32
N ASP A 247 10.34 -4.47 6.96
CA ASP A 247 11.78 -4.47 6.64
C ASP A 247 12.09 -5.49 5.54
N VAL A 248 11.73 -5.12 4.30
CA VAL A 248 11.91 -5.99 3.13
C VAL A 248 13.39 -6.15 2.81
N GLN A 249 13.91 -7.35 3.03
CA GLN A 249 15.31 -7.70 2.75
C GLN A 249 15.53 -8.04 1.27
N ASN A 250 16.79 -8.01 0.84
CA ASN A 250 17.23 -8.45 -0.49
C ASN A 250 16.62 -7.66 -1.68
N LEU A 251 16.25 -6.40 -1.45
CA LEU A 251 15.85 -5.49 -2.52
C LEU A 251 17.00 -5.29 -3.53
N PRO A 252 16.69 -5.07 -4.82
CA PRO A 252 17.68 -4.76 -5.84
C PRO A 252 18.62 -3.62 -5.42
N VAL A 253 19.91 -3.80 -5.67
CA VAL A 253 20.93 -2.77 -5.43
C VAL A 253 21.08 -1.93 -6.69
N HIS A 254 20.99 -0.61 -6.54
CA HIS A 254 21.12 0.31 -7.65
C HIS A 254 22.53 0.86 -7.82
N SER A 255 22.98 1.02 -9.06
CA SER A 255 24.19 1.79 -9.37
C SER A 255 23.99 3.28 -9.06
N PRO A 256 24.97 3.97 -8.44
CA PRO A 256 24.90 5.42 -8.24
C PRO A 256 25.00 6.21 -9.56
N ASN A 257 25.62 5.65 -10.60
CA ASN A 257 25.83 6.30 -11.89
C ASN A 257 24.79 5.83 -12.90
N ARG A 258 23.51 6.09 -12.61
CA ARG A 258 22.39 5.67 -13.48
C ARG A 258 21.52 6.86 -13.85
N VAL A 259 20.84 6.73 -14.98
CA VAL A 259 19.86 7.71 -15.47
C VAL A 259 18.46 7.28 -15.06
N LEU A 260 17.61 8.23 -14.65
CA LEU A 260 16.22 7.99 -14.25
C LEU A 260 15.47 7.36 -15.42
N SER A 261 15.23 6.05 -15.36
CA SER A 261 14.70 5.29 -16.49
C SER A 261 13.47 4.47 -16.13
N ASN A 262 13.22 4.18 -14.85
CA ASN A 262 12.07 3.39 -14.42
C ASN A 262 11.25 4.16 -13.40
N ALA A 263 10.12 4.72 -13.81
CA ALA A 263 9.14 5.28 -12.88
C ALA A 263 7.99 4.29 -12.68
N VAL A 264 7.40 4.28 -11.48
CA VAL A 264 6.27 3.40 -11.16
C VAL A 264 5.06 4.16 -10.65
N ILE A 265 3.87 3.77 -11.09
CA ILE A 265 2.60 4.05 -10.42
C ILE A 265 2.11 2.73 -9.83
N GLN A 266 1.98 2.69 -8.51
CA GLN A 266 1.50 1.51 -7.79
C GLN A 266 0.05 1.73 -7.34
N GLY A 267 -0.79 0.71 -7.53
CA GLY A 267 -2.19 0.72 -7.08
C GLY A 267 -3.14 0.14 -8.13
N SER A 268 -4.44 0.30 -7.88
CA SER A 268 -5.47 -0.08 -8.85
C SER A 268 -5.37 0.78 -10.12
N PHE A 269 -5.59 0.15 -11.27
CA PHE A 269 -5.62 0.78 -12.58
C PHE A 269 -7.00 1.40 -12.83
N ASP A 270 -7.32 2.41 -12.00
CA ASP A 270 -8.60 3.10 -11.96
C ASP A 270 -8.40 4.62 -12.06
N ASN A 271 -8.96 5.23 -13.10
CA ASN A 271 -8.90 6.67 -13.33
C ASN A 271 -9.64 7.50 -12.27
N ASN A 272 -10.53 6.89 -11.48
CA ASN A 272 -11.20 7.57 -10.37
C ASN A 272 -10.32 7.65 -9.11
N ARG A 273 -9.17 6.95 -9.09
CA ARG A 273 -8.25 6.96 -7.94
C ARG A 273 -6.88 7.52 -8.29
N ARG A 274 -6.54 7.55 -9.57
CA ARG A 274 -5.23 7.96 -10.08
C ARG A 274 -5.38 8.67 -11.41
N ASP A 275 -4.54 9.68 -11.64
CA ASP A 275 -4.60 10.52 -12.83
C ASP A 275 -3.83 9.94 -14.03
N TYR A 276 -4.16 8.71 -14.43
CA TYR A 276 -3.49 8.07 -15.59
C TYR A 276 -3.75 8.84 -16.88
N THR A 277 -4.95 9.41 -17.02
CA THR A 277 -5.36 10.13 -18.24
C THR A 277 -4.47 11.33 -18.51
N ARG A 278 -4.25 12.21 -17.52
CA ARG A 278 -3.35 13.35 -17.69
C ARG A 278 -1.91 12.90 -17.88
N ILE A 279 -1.43 11.94 -17.07
CA ILE A 279 -0.05 11.45 -17.16
C ILE A 279 0.25 10.89 -18.56
N PHE A 280 -0.63 10.07 -19.13
CA PHE A 280 -0.44 9.54 -20.49
C PHE A 280 -0.48 10.64 -21.54
N SER A 281 -1.42 11.58 -21.43
CA SER A 281 -1.52 12.72 -22.36
C SER A 281 -0.25 13.59 -22.34
N GLU A 282 0.21 13.99 -21.16
CA GLU A 282 1.42 14.79 -20.98
C GLU A 282 2.67 14.05 -21.44
N LEU A 283 2.78 12.75 -21.15
CA LEU A 283 3.92 11.94 -21.56
C LEU A 283 3.98 11.81 -23.08
N ASN A 284 2.83 11.59 -23.73
CA ASN A 284 2.74 11.55 -25.19
C ASN A 284 3.15 12.89 -25.82
N ALA A 285 2.61 14.01 -25.31
CA ALA A 285 2.98 15.34 -25.78
C ALA A 285 4.48 15.63 -25.60
N SER A 286 5.06 15.20 -24.47
CA SER A 286 6.48 15.38 -24.17
C SER A 286 7.38 14.56 -25.12
N LEU A 287 6.97 13.34 -25.50
CA LEU A 287 7.67 12.50 -26.48
C LEU A 287 7.58 13.07 -27.89
N HIS A 288 6.43 13.59 -28.30
CA HIS A 288 6.29 14.27 -29.59
C HIS A 288 7.20 15.49 -29.69
N ALA A 289 7.36 16.23 -28.60
CA ALA A 289 8.20 17.42 -28.58
C ALA A 289 9.70 17.10 -28.57
N LYS A 290 10.15 16.08 -27.82
CA LYS A 290 11.57 15.76 -27.63
C LYS A 290 11.80 14.28 -27.29
N PRO A 291 11.66 13.35 -28.26
CA PRO A 291 11.70 11.91 -27.99
C PRO A 291 13.05 11.43 -27.45
N GLU A 292 14.15 12.07 -27.85
CA GLU A 292 15.50 11.73 -27.42
C GLU A 292 15.74 12.00 -25.92
N ALA A 293 15.03 12.97 -25.32
CA ALA A 293 15.07 13.22 -23.87
C ALA A 293 14.61 12.00 -23.05
N TRP A 294 13.76 11.17 -23.66
CA TRP A 294 13.23 9.95 -23.08
C TRP A 294 13.96 8.69 -23.55
N GLY A 295 14.96 8.82 -24.43
CA GLY A 295 15.69 7.68 -25.03
C GLY A 295 14.90 6.95 -26.13
N TYR A 296 14.06 7.67 -26.86
CA TYR A 296 13.26 7.13 -27.98
C TYR A 296 13.62 7.83 -29.30
N LEU A 297 13.36 7.15 -30.42
CA LEU A 297 13.40 7.73 -31.75
C LEU A 297 12.10 8.53 -32.01
N PRO A 298 12.13 9.54 -32.90
CA PRO A 298 10.91 10.18 -33.40
C PRO A 298 9.92 9.16 -33.97
N LEU A 299 8.63 9.41 -33.80
CA LEU A 299 7.55 8.47 -34.13
C LEU A 299 7.58 8.00 -35.60
N GLY A 300 7.95 8.90 -36.53
CA GLY A 300 8.01 8.62 -37.96
C GLY A 300 6.69 8.03 -38.48
N ASP A 301 6.77 7.00 -39.32
CA ASP A 301 5.61 6.28 -39.86
C ASP A 301 5.10 5.14 -38.96
N THR A 302 5.71 4.95 -37.79
CA THR A 302 5.35 3.85 -36.88
C THR A 302 4.23 4.28 -35.92
N PRO A 303 3.35 3.36 -35.50
CA PRO A 303 2.25 3.72 -34.60
C PRO A 303 2.70 3.95 -33.14
N SER A 304 4.00 3.84 -32.84
CA SER A 304 4.51 3.91 -31.47
C SER A 304 5.97 4.32 -31.38
N PHE A 305 6.35 5.09 -30.36
CA PHE A 305 7.75 5.45 -30.13
C PHE A 305 8.61 4.21 -29.91
N ILE A 306 9.74 4.12 -30.62
CA ILE A 306 10.67 2.98 -30.56
C ILE A 306 11.90 3.37 -29.72
N PRO A 307 12.31 2.55 -28.73
CA PRO A 307 13.52 2.82 -27.95
C PRO A 307 14.76 2.96 -28.83
N ASN A 308 15.57 3.99 -28.61
CA ASN A 308 16.84 4.16 -29.30
C ASN A 308 17.89 3.22 -28.68
N ARG A 309 18.12 2.06 -29.31
CA ARG A 309 19.08 1.05 -28.82
C ARG A 309 20.55 1.46 -28.94
N SER A 310 20.83 2.52 -29.71
CA SER A 310 22.18 3.08 -29.85
C SER A 310 22.46 4.20 -28.85
N ALA A 311 21.47 4.60 -28.05
CA ALA A 311 21.67 5.60 -27.00
C ALA A 311 22.52 5.03 -25.86
N GLU A 312 23.34 5.89 -25.26
CA GLU A 312 24.17 5.54 -24.09
C GLU A 312 23.33 5.11 -22.88
N HIS A 313 22.09 5.60 -22.79
CA HIS A 313 21.19 5.34 -21.68
C HIS A 313 19.92 4.64 -22.15
N PRO A 314 19.35 3.74 -21.33
CA PRO A 314 18.12 3.05 -21.68
C PRO A 314 16.96 4.04 -21.80
N GLY A 315 16.01 3.72 -22.68
CA GLY A 315 14.76 4.47 -22.80
C GLY A 315 13.95 4.42 -21.51
N PHE A 316 13.29 5.52 -21.17
CA PHE A 316 12.41 5.63 -20.02
C PHE A 316 11.22 4.64 -20.11
N LYS A 317 10.78 4.12 -18.98
CA LYS A 317 9.63 3.24 -18.81
C LYS A 317 8.74 3.74 -17.68
N LEU A 318 7.43 3.67 -17.90
CA LEU A 318 6.40 3.88 -16.88
C LEU A 318 5.80 2.52 -16.52
N HIS A 319 6.11 2.03 -15.34
CA HIS A 319 5.64 0.77 -14.81
C HIS A 319 4.32 1.00 -14.07
N LEU A 320 3.32 0.19 -14.39
CA LEU A 320 2.04 0.16 -13.70
C LEU A 320 1.97 -1.15 -12.92
N VAL A 321 2.03 -1.08 -11.59
CA VAL A 321 2.12 -2.26 -10.71
C VAL A 321 0.85 -2.34 -9.87
N GLY A 322 0.04 -3.36 -10.11
CA GLY A 322 -1.24 -3.52 -9.41
C GLY A 322 -2.24 -4.37 -10.17
N SER A 323 -3.51 -3.97 -10.15
CA SER A 323 -4.62 -4.73 -10.73
C SER A 323 -5.60 -3.82 -11.49
N GLY A 324 -6.29 -4.38 -12.48
CA GLY A 324 -7.25 -3.69 -13.32
C GLY A 324 -6.79 -3.59 -14.77
N TRP A 325 -7.35 -2.63 -15.51
CA TRP A 325 -7.04 -2.40 -16.92
C TRP A 325 -7.15 -0.92 -17.27
N LEU A 326 -6.26 -0.42 -18.13
CA LEU A 326 -6.29 0.94 -18.67
C LEU A 326 -6.07 0.90 -20.18
N ASN A 327 -6.73 1.80 -20.88
CA ASN A 327 -6.46 2.04 -22.29
C ASN A 327 -5.24 2.94 -22.43
N VAL A 328 -4.09 2.35 -22.74
CA VAL A 328 -2.86 3.09 -23.03
C VAL A 328 -2.89 3.56 -24.49
N PRO A 329 -2.61 4.84 -24.79
CA PRO A 329 -2.44 5.32 -26.16
C PRO A 329 -1.45 4.44 -26.94
N ILE A 330 -1.76 4.12 -28.20
CA ILE A 330 -0.96 3.18 -29.01
C ILE A 330 0.50 3.66 -29.15
N GLU A 331 0.68 4.99 -29.14
CA GLU A 331 1.96 5.68 -29.21
C GLU A 331 2.88 5.28 -28.07
N LEU A 332 2.31 5.04 -26.88
CA LEU A 332 3.00 4.76 -25.62
C LEU A 332 3.19 3.27 -25.33
N LYS A 333 2.73 2.37 -26.22
CA LYS A 333 2.72 0.91 -25.96
C LYS A 333 4.09 0.31 -25.62
N ASN A 334 5.17 0.91 -26.14
CA ASN A 334 6.53 0.43 -25.89
C ASN A 334 7.11 1.01 -24.61
N LEU A 335 6.48 2.00 -23.99
CA LEU A 335 6.97 2.73 -22.82
C LEU A 335 6.25 2.31 -21.54
N VAL A 336 4.94 2.11 -21.61
CA VAL A 336 4.11 1.72 -20.46
C VAL A 336 4.15 0.20 -20.30
N VAL A 337 4.49 -0.27 -19.10
CA VAL A 337 4.64 -1.70 -18.80
C VAL A 337 3.71 -2.07 -17.65
N PHE A 338 2.79 -2.99 -17.90
CA PHE A 338 1.88 -3.51 -16.89
C PHE A 338 2.51 -4.68 -16.14
N HIS A 339 2.38 -4.66 -14.81
CA HIS A 339 2.71 -5.76 -13.92
C HIS A 339 1.49 -6.09 -13.07
N THR A 340 0.81 -7.18 -13.44
CA THR A 340 -0.43 -7.65 -12.79
C THR A 340 -0.27 -9.04 -12.24
N ASN A 341 -1.05 -9.38 -11.21
CA ASN A 341 -1.09 -10.73 -10.62
C ASN A 341 0.27 -11.22 -10.10
N LEU A 342 1.10 -10.29 -9.63
CA LEU A 342 2.39 -10.62 -9.03
C LEU A 342 2.19 -11.30 -7.68
N ASN A 343 3.03 -12.28 -7.38
CA ASN A 343 3.24 -12.66 -5.98
C ASN A 343 4.05 -11.58 -5.25
N TYR A 344 4.05 -11.57 -3.91
CA TYR A 344 4.71 -10.51 -3.16
C TYR A 344 6.24 -10.46 -3.35
N THR A 345 6.88 -11.61 -3.60
CA THR A 345 8.34 -11.63 -3.85
C THR A 345 8.68 -10.93 -5.17
N GLU A 346 7.92 -11.21 -6.23
CA GLU A 346 8.04 -10.54 -7.53
C GLU A 346 7.67 -9.06 -7.42
N PHE A 347 6.61 -8.73 -6.67
CA PHE A 347 6.21 -7.36 -6.40
C PHE A 347 7.35 -6.55 -5.76
N TYR A 348 7.96 -7.03 -4.68
CA TYR A 348 9.06 -6.32 -4.03
C TYR A 348 10.31 -6.24 -4.91
N LYS A 349 10.60 -7.28 -5.72
CA LYS A 349 11.71 -7.25 -6.68
C LYS A 349 11.48 -6.19 -7.76
N ILE A 350 10.27 -6.10 -8.32
CA ILE A 350 9.91 -5.10 -9.33
C ILE A 350 9.93 -3.71 -8.71
N MET A 351 9.19 -3.50 -7.62
CA MET A 351 9.14 -2.20 -6.93
C MET A 351 10.53 -1.72 -6.53
N GLY A 352 11.34 -2.57 -5.88
CA GLY A 352 12.70 -2.22 -5.46
C GLY A 352 13.66 -1.97 -6.62
N GLY A 353 13.30 -2.36 -7.84
CA GLY A 353 14.05 -2.05 -9.08
C GLY A 353 13.66 -0.70 -9.72
N MET A 354 12.69 0.03 -9.16
CA MET A 354 12.24 1.31 -9.69
C MET A 354 13.12 2.46 -9.22
N ASP A 355 13.26 3.50 -10.06
CA ASP A 355 14.01 4.71 -9.73
C ASP A 355 13.18 5.71 -8.91
N ILE A 356 11.88 5.78 -9.21
CA ILE A 356 10.98 6.77 -8.62
C ILE A 356 9.54 6.27 -8.63
N CYS A 357 8.82 6.53 -7.53
CA CYS A 357 7.43 6.22 -7.32
C CYS A 357 6.60 7.50 -7.53
N ILE A 358 5.60 7.41 -8.41
CA ILE A 358 4.66 8.49 -8.73
C ILE A 358 3.32 8.12 -8.08
N PRO A 359 2.88 8.82 -7.03
CA PRO A 359 1.60 8.55 -6.39
C PRO A 359 0.42 8.70 -7.34
N ALA A 360 0.51 9.63 -8.29
CA ALA A 360 -0.51 9.94 -9.30
C ALA A 360 -1.90 10.19 -8.69
N PHE A 361 -1.98 10.74 -7.48
CA PHE A 361 -3.27 11.06 -6.87
C PHE A 361 -3.99 12.13 -7.68
N LEU A 362 -5.31 12.01 -7.79
CA LEU A 362 -6.13 13.04 -8.42
C LEU A 362 -6.01 14.34 -7.63
N SER A 363 -5.60 15.42 -8.30
CA SER A 363 -5.43 16.72 -7.65
C SER A 363 -6.75 17.34 -7.18
N GLU A 364 -7.87 16.91 -7.76
CA GLU A 364 -9.21 17.40 -7.43
C GLU A 364 -9.82 16.69 -6.22
N ASP A 365 -9.29 15.53 -5.84
CA ASP A 365 -9.83 14.73 -4.74
C ASP A 365 -8.87 14.74 -3.54
N ASP A 366 -9.26 15.49 -2.50
CA ASP A 366 -8.56 15.56 -1.21
C ASP A 366 -8.57 14.22 -0.45
N MET A 367 -9.22 13.16 -0.99
CA MET A 367 -9.32 11.83 -0.40
C MET A 367 -7.97 11.33 0.14
N ASN A 368 -6.94 11.24 -0.71
CA ASN A 368 -5.65 10.66 -0.29
C ASN A 368 -4.80 11.59 0.60
N PHE A 369 -5.19 12.85 0.76
CA PHE A 369 -4.46 13.84 1.56
C PHE A 369 -5.10 14.10 2.93
N ARG A 370 -6.39 13.78 3.08
CA ARG A 370 -7.15 14.04 4.33
C ARG A 370 -7.84 12.80 4.88
N ASN A 371 -8.47 12.01 4.02
CA ASN A 371 -9.50 11.07 4.45
C ASN A 371 -9.06 9.60 4.37
N GLN A 372 -8.20 9.28 3.41
CA GLN A 372 -7.76 7.92 3.12
C GLN A 372 -6.24 7.83 3.02
N ALA A 373 -5.68 6.87 3.73
CA ALA A 373 -4.28 6.51 3.59
C ALA A 373 -4.08 5.55 2.41
N SER A 374 -3.11 5.85 1.57
CA SER A 374 -2.72 5.02 0.44
C SER A 374 -1.59 4.06 0.83
N SER A 375 -1.82 2.75 0.69
CA SER A 375 -0.78 1.73 0.88
C SER A 375 0.39 1.90 -0.08
N SER A 376 0.19 2.55 -1.24
CA SER A 376 1.26 2.87 -2.20
C SER A 376 2.43 3.62 -1.55
N ILE A 377 2.14 4.51 -0.60
CA ILE A 377 3.18 5.32 0.07
C ILE A 377 4.01 4.44 1.01
N ALA A 378 3.35 3.56 1.78
CA ALA A 378 4.02 2.58 2.62
C ALA A 378 4.83 1.58 1.79
N MET A 379 4.29 1.09 0.67
CA MET A 379 5.00 0.17 -0.23
C MET A 379 6.24 0.80 -0.85
N CYS A 380 6.20 2.08 -1.24
CA CYS A 380 7.38 2.78 -1.75
C CYS A 380 8.45 2.92 -0.65
N MET A 381 8.05 3.10 0.62
CA MET A 381 8.97 3.03 1.76
C MET A 381 9.55 1.63 1.96
N GLU A 382 8.73 0.59 1.95
CA GLU A 382 9.17 -0.81 2.08
C GLU A 382 10.22 -1.17 1.04
N ALA A 383 9.97 -0.82 -0.22
CA ALA A 383 10.81 -1.12 -1.37
C ALA A 383 11.98 -0.13 -1.58
N ASN A 384 12.21 0.84 -0.68
CA ASN A 384 13.25 1.86 -0.80
C ASN A 384 13.19 2.68 -2.11
N VAL A 385 11.97 3.00 -2.58
CA VAL A 385 11.74 3.75 -3.81
C VAL A 385 11.42 5.22 -3.47
N PRO A 386 12.21 6.19 -3.95
CA PRO A 386 11.94 7.60 -3.73
C PRO A 386 10.58 8.02 -4.28
N ILE A 387 9.84 8.85 -3.55
CA ILE A 387 8.52 9.31 -3.96
C ILE A 387 8.64 10.70 -4.60
N LEU A 388 8.10 10.87 -5.81
CA LEU A 388 7.89 12.18 -6.42
C LEU A 388 6.64 12.82 -5.81
N ALA A 389 6.84 13.72 -4.86
CA ALA A 389 5.81 14.25 -3.99
C ALA A 389 5.53 15.73 -4.22
N LEU A 390 4.28 16.12 -3.96
CA LEU A 390 3.90 17.49 -3.65
C LEU A 390 4.15 17.77 -2.16
N GLN A 391 4.27 19.05 -1.79
CA GLN A 391 4.32 19.44 -0.38
C GLN A 391 3.09 18.92 0.40
N GLN A 392 1.89 19.00 -0.19
CA GLN A 392 0.66 18.48 0.40
C GLN A 392 0.75 16.97 0.75
N LEU A 393 1.45 16.17 -0.06
CA LEU A 393 1.66 14.76 0.24
C LEU A 393 2.54 14.59 1.48
N ARG A 394 3.58 15.41 1.62
CA ARG A 394 4.49 15.36 2.76
C ARG A 394 3.78 15.76 4.06
N ASP A 395 2.94 16.80 3.99
CA ASP A 395 2.15 17.27 5.12
C ASP A 395 1.13 16.21 5.61
N ALA A 396 0.60 15.40 4.68
CA ALA A 396 -0.33 14.31 4.98
C ALA A 396 0.39 13.03 5.46
N TYR A 397 1.42 12.60 4.74
CA TYR A 397 2.20 11.39 5.01
C TYR A 397 3.49 11.76 5.72
N THR A 398 3.38 12.18 6.97
CA THR A 398 4.53 12.70 7.75
C THR A 398 5.68 11.71 7.82
N HIS A 399 5.45 10.39 7.75
CA HIS A 399 6.51 9.37 7.71
C HIS A 399 7.37 9.38 6.42
N VAL A 400 6.94 10.06 5.35
CA VAL A 400 7.75 10.34 4.15
C VAL A 400 8.11 11.82 3.99
N ASP A 401 7.79 12.67 4.95
CA ASP A 401 8.27 14.05 4.98
C ASP A 401 9.74 14.11 5.38
N ASP A 402 10.61 13.80 4.41
CA ASP A 402 12.05 13.76 4.57
C ASP A 402 12.78 13.81 3.22
N ASP A 403 13.59 14.85 3.00
CA ASP A 403 14.32 15.04 1.73
C ASP A 403 15.32 13.92 1.45
N ARG A 404 15.73 13.17 2.49
CA ARG A 404 16.63 12.03 2.37
C ARG A 404 16.03 10.84 1.63
N ILE A 405 14.70 10.81 1.46
CA ILE A 405 13.96 9.72 0.78
C ILE A 405 12.89 10.21 -0.20
N THR A 406 12.48 11.48 -0.11
CA THR A 406 11.41 12.06 -0.92
C THR A 406 11.96 13.13 -1.87
N ILE A 407 11.32 13.26 -3.03
CA ILE A 407 11.64 14.25 -4.06
C ILE A 407 10.47 15.22 -4.15
N THR A 408 10.65 16.45 -3.69
CA THR A 408 9.58 17.46 -3.72
C THR A 408 9.58 18.21 -5.04
N ARG A 409 8.52 18.07 -5.83
CA ARG A 409 8.29 18.90 -7.03
C ARG A 409 7.45 20.13 -6.69
N PRO A 410 7.66 21.28 -7.35
CA PRO A 410 6.72 22.40 -7.25
C PRO A 410 5.38 22.01 -7.85
N ALA A 411 4.27 22.42 -7.22
CA ALA A 411 2.92 22.04 -7.66
C ALA A 411 2.58 22.46 -9.09
N VAL A 412 3.17 23.57 -9.55
CA VAL A 412 3.02 24.09 -10.93
C VAL A 412 3.72 23.25 -12.00
N MET A 413 4.61 22.33 -11.61
CA MET A 413 5.31 21.43 -12.53
C MET A 413 4.68 20.05 -12.43
N SER A 414 4.11 19.54 -13.52
CA SER A 414 3.52 18.20 -13.58
C SER A 414 4.53 17.10 -13.25
N GLU A 415 4.04 15.89 -12.96
CA GLU A 415 4.90 14.71 -12.77
C GLU A 415 5.77 14.45 -13.99
N VAL A 416 5.20 14.52 -15.21
CA VAL A 416 5.93 14.26 -16.45
C VAL A 416 7.03 15.30 -16.68
N GLU A 417 6.75 16.58 -16.43
CA GLU A 417 7.76 17.64 -16.53
C GLU A 417 8.88 17.46 -15.49
N ALA A 418 8.53 17.12 -14.25
CA ALA A 418 9.50 16.87 -13.20
C ALA A 418 10.39 15.66 -13.52
N LEU A 419 9.81 14.56 -14.02
CA LEU A 419 10.58 13.38 -14.46
C LEU A 419 11.53 13.72 -15.59
N LYS A 420 11.07 14.49 -16.59
CA LYS A 420 11.92 14.96 -17.69
C LYS A 420 13.08 15.80 -17.15
N ALA A 421 12.79 16.79 -16.31
CA ALA A 421 13.79 17.67 -15.72
C ALA A 421 14.83 16.90 -14.90
N LEU A 422 14.40 15.94 -14.07
CA LEU A 422 15.28 15.08 -13.28
C LEU A 422 16.11 14.14 -14.16
N ARG A 423 15.55 13.64 -15.26
CA ARG A 423 16.24 12.75 -16.19
C ARG A 423 17.28 13.50 -17.02
N THR A 424 16.99 14.71 -17.47
CA THR A 424 17.87 15.48 -18.38
C THR A 424 18.75 16.51 -17.66
N GLY A 425 18.48 16.81 -16.39
CA GLY A 425 19.09 17.93 -15.66
C GLY A 425 18.68 19.30 -16.20
N ASP A 426 17.57 19.38 -16.95
CA ASP A 426 17.17 20.58 -17.69
C ASP A 426 15.66 20.85 -17.57
N ALA A 427 15.30 21.98 -16.97
CA ALA A 427 13.93 22.49 -16.89
C ALA A 427 13.73 23.83 -17.64
N THR A 428 14.65 24.22 -18.51
CA THR A 428 14.58 25.49 -19.24
C THR A 428 13.31 25.60 -20.08
N GLY A 429 12.91 24.53 -20.77
CA GLY A 429 11.67 24.48 -21.53
C GLY A 429 10.42 24.71 -20.68
N PHE A 430 10.37 24.16 -19.47
CA PHE A 430 9.29 24.40 -18.52
C PHE A 430 9.26 25.86 -18.05
N LEU A 431 10.42 26.40 -17.65
CA LEU A 431 10.51 27.79 -17.16
C LEU A 431 10.19 28.81 -18.26
N ALA A 432 10.54 28.51 -19.51
CA ALA A 432 10.21 29.33 -20.67
C ALA A 432 8.72 29.31 -21.02
N ASN A 433 7.96 28.32 -20.52
CA ASN A 433 6.53 28.20 -20.80
C ASN A 433 5.76 29.42 -20.28
N LYS A 434 4.85 29.88 -21.12
CA LYS A 434 4.01 31.05 -20.90
C LYS A 434 2.61 30.52 -20.61
N GLY A 435 2.10 30.77 -19.40
CA GLY A 435 0.78 30.25 -18.99
C GLY A 435 -0.35 30.69 -19.93
N PRO A 436 -1.51 30.01 -19.88
CA PRO A 436 -2.66 30.35 -20.73
C PRO A 436 -3.07 31.82 -20.55
N THR A 437 -3.22 32.53 -21.67
CA THR A 437 -3.44 33.98 -21.69
C THR A 437 -4.91 34.33 -21.53
N SER A 438 -5.32 34.71 -20.32
CA SER A 438 -6.60 35.39 -20.07
C SER A 438 -6.53 36.88 -20.45
N GLY A 439 -6.19 37.19 -21.70
CA GLY A 439 -6.17 38.56 -22.23
C GLY A 439 -5.04 39.48 -21.71
N VAL A 440 -4.15 38.99 -20.85
CA VAL A 440 -2.97 39.71 -20.33
C VAL A 440 -1.71 39.17 -21.01
N ALA A 441 -0.70 40.04 -21.20
CA ALA A 441 0.59 39.65 -21.76
C ALA A 441 1.15 38.41 -21.02
N PRO A 442 1.52 37.33 -21.72
CA PRO A 442 1.92 36.09 -21.08
C PRO A 442 3.17 36.29 -20.22
N ILE A 443 3.04 35.99 -18.94
CA ILE A 443 4.15 35.98 -17.97
C ILE A 443 4.78 34.58 -17.99
N SER A 444 6.08 34.53 -18.21
CA SER A 444 6.85 33.28 -18.16
C SER A 444 7.03 32.81 -16.72
N LEU A 445 7.00 31.51 -16.47
CA LEU A 445 7.28 30.95 -15.13
C LEU A 445 8.67 31.34 -14.63
N ASN A 446 9.62 31.59 -15.54
CA ASN A 446 10.96 32.07 -15.22
C ASN A 446 10.98 33.44 -14.51
N SER A 447 9.95 34.28 -14.66
CA SER A 447 9.89 35.55 -13.94
C SER A 447 9.38 35.41 -12.50
N HIS A 448 8.91 34.23 -12.08
CA HIS A 448 8.44 33.98 -10.72
C HIS A 448 9.58 33.41 -9.83
N PRO A 449 10.20 34.19 -8.92
CA PRO A 449 11.43 33.79 -8.22
C PRO A 449 11.27 32.49 -7.40
N ARG A 450 10.12 32.31 -6.73
CA ARG A 450 9.86 31.09 -5.95
C ARG A 450 9.72 29.83 -6.81
N VAL A 451 9.13 29.93 -8.00
CA VAL A 451 9.02 28.79 -8.93
C VAL A 451 10.39 28.41 -9.43
N ARG A 452 11.20 29.39 -9.86
CA ARG A 452 12.59 29.14 -10.27
C ARG A 452 13.39 28.45 -9.16
N HIS A 453 13.31 28.97 -7.93
CA HIS A 453 14.04 28.40 -6.81
C HIS A 453 13.60 26.96 -6.52
N ALA A 454 12.29 26.70 -6.51
CA ALA A 454 11.78 25.34 -6.30
C ALA A 454 12.22 24.37 -7.41
N VAL A 455 12.26 24.82 -8.67
CA VAL A 455 12.77 24.02 -9.80
C VAL A 455 14.27 23.78 -9.69
N ALA A 456 15.05 24.80 -9.29
CA ALA A 456 16.48 24.64 -9.06
C ALA A 456 16.75 23.61 -7.95
N ASN A 457 16.02 23.69 -6.83
CA ASN A 457 16.14 22.75 -5.72
C ASN A 457 15.77 21.31 -6.14
N LEU A 458 14.75 21.14 -6.99
CA LEU A 458 14.38 19.82 -7.54
C LEU A 458 15.53 19.21 -8.36
N ILE A 459 16.15 20.00 -9.24
CA ILE A 459 17.26 19.54 -10.09
C ILE A 459 18.52 19.28 -9.26
N GLU A 460 18.90 20.23 -8.41
CA GLU A 460 20.10 20.14 -7.55
C GLU A 460 20.00 18.98 -6.56
N GLY A 461 18.84 18.79 -5.93
CA GLY A 461 18.60 17.68 -5.01
C GLY A 461 18.52 16.32 -5.72
N GLY A 462 18.28 16.32 -7.03
CA GLY A 462 18.17 15.12 -7.85
C GLY A 462 17.15 14.10 -7.31
N TRP A 463 17.25 12.87 -7.81
CA TRP A 463 16.29 11.81 -7.50
C TRP A 463 16.90 10.59 -6.80
N ILE A 464 18.22 10.43 -6.83
CA ILE A 464 18.90 9.31 -6.18
C ILE A 464 18.83 9.48 -4.66
N ARG A 465 18.41 8.42 -3.96
CA ARG A 465 18.42 8.34 -2.49
C ARG A 465 19.16 7.08 -2.06
N SER A 466 19.86 7.15 -0.93
CA SER A 466 20.66 6.02 -0.45
C SER A 466 19.82 5.03 0.36
N LYS A 467 20.17 3.73 0.31
CA LYS A 467 19.58 2.71 1.18
C LYS A 467 19.66 3.13 2.65
N ARG A 468 20.81 3.65 3.08
CA ARG A 468 21.03 4.14 4.46
C ARG A 468 19.99 5.16 4.90
N ASN A 469 19.60 6.08 4.02
CA ASN A 469 18.60 7.10 4.34
C ASN A 469 17.22 6.48 4.58
N PHE A 470 16.82 5.51 3.74
CA PHE A 470 15.59 4.75 3.97
C PHE A 470 15.65 3.98 5.29
N GLU A 471 16.76 3.30 5.60
CA GLU A 471 16.89 2.57 6.86
C GLU A 471 16.75 3.48 8.09
N LEU A 472 17.37 4.66 8.06
CA LEU A 472 17.23 5.64 9.15
C LEU A 472 15.76 6.07 9.31
N ARG A 473 15.07 6.37 8.20
CA ARG A 473 13.69 6.81 8.24
C ARG A 473 12.71 5.71 8.65
N LYS A 474 12.94 4.47 8.20
CA LYS A 474 12.21 3.27 8.64
C LYS A 474 12.35 3.09 10.15
N LYS A 475 13.57 3.14 10.70
CA LYS A 475 13.80 3.06 12.15
C LYS A 475 13.08 4.15 12.94
N GLU A 476 13.10 5.39 12.47
CA GLU A 476 12.35 6.49 13.09
C GLU A 476 10.84 6.22 13.10
N THR A 477 10.30 5.67 12.00
CA THR A 477 8.88 5.33 11.87
C THR A 477 8.52 4.14 12.75
N TRP A 478 9.34 3.09 12.77
CA TRP A 478 9.15 1.93 13.62
C TRP A 478 9.19 2.28 15.11
N ARG A 479 10.04 3.22 15.53
CA ARG A 479 10.04 3.72 16.91
C ARG A 479 8.68 4.33 17.27
N LYS A 480 8.08 5.13 16.38
CA LYS A 480 6.73 5.69 16.60
C LYS A 480 5.65 4.60 16.65
N ASN A 481 5.76 3.59 15.80
CA ASN A 481 4.88 2.41 15.84
C ASN A 481 5.02 1.65 17.17
N GLU A 482 6.25 1.45 17.65
CA GLU A 482 6.52 0.81 18.94
C GLU A 482 5.93 1.60 20.11
N GLU A 483 5.99 2.93 20.06
CA GLU A 483 5.35 3.79 21.06
C GLU A 483 3.82 3.68 21.05
N ALA A 484 3.21 3.67 19.86
CA ALA A 484 1.77 3.48 19.71
C ALA A 484 1.33 2.11 20.25
N VAL A 485 2.01 1.03 19.83
CA VAL A 485 1.69 -0.33 20.29
C VAL A 485 1.99 -0.49 21.78
N SER A 486 3.01 0.18 22.32
CA SER A 486 3.30 0.17 23.77
C SER A 486 2.17 0.81 24.58
N ARG A 487 1.55 1.89 24.09
CA ARG A 487 0.34 2.47 24.73
C ARG A 487 -0.84 1.51 24.70
N ILE A 488 -1.03 0.84 23.56
CA ILE A 488 -2.08 -0.17 23.38
C ILE A 488 -1.93 -1.31 24.38
N ILE A 489 -0.77 -1.97 24.42
CA ILE A 489 -0.57 -3.11 25.34
C ILE A 489 -0.46 -2.68 26.80
N GLY A 490 -0.10 -1.42 27.06
CA GLY A 490 -0.01 -0.84 28.39
C GLY A 490 -1.34 -0.48 29.03
N GLY A 491 -2.45 -0.60 28.29
CA GLY A 491 -3.77 -0.25 28.81
C GLY A 491 -3.96 1.26 29.05
N LEU A 492 -3.21 2.11 28.35
CA LEU A 492 -3.35 3.57 28.44
C LEU A 492 -4.52 4.02 27.57
N TRP A 493 -5.74 3.88 28.09
CA TRP A 493 -7.02 4.23 27.45
C TRP A 493 -7.47 5.64 27.79
#